data_AF-A0A9Q3BFZ9-F1
#
_entry.id   AF-A0A9Q3BFZ9-F1
#
_cell.length_a   1.000
_cell.length_b   1.000
_cell.length_c   1.000
_cell.angle_alpha   90.00
_cell.angle_beta   90.00
_cell.angle_gamma   90.00
#
_symmetry.space_group_name_H-M   'P 1'
#
loop_
_entity.id
_entity.type
_entity.pdbx_description
1 polymer ?
#
loop_
_entity_poly.entity_id
_entity_poly.type
_entity_poly.pdbx_seq_one_letter_code
_entity_poly.pdbx_strand_id
1 'polypeptide(L)'
;MQQMTLSMANLQAASSSASSRPQDFKTPSMKAPECFDGTQPYKVRSFIQYFQIIFHNDLANFPQERKKAVYSTSFLIDRAAKWIEPYLSNLTNQDPNYVLNSWTLFESQLFTFFGDPNEVRKAEVELDSLIMKEGGHVSLRIANFRSLFQELEIGVKGISSIISGRDFHPGFWINWPPILQELTHFKT
;
A
#
# COMPACT_ATOMS: atom_id res chain seq x y z
N MET A 1 56.79 27.55 -49.42
CA MET A 1 55.76 27.83 -48.40
C MET A 1 55.52 26.50 -47.68
N GLN A 2 56.06 26.34 -46.46
CA GLN A 2 55.32 26.44 -45.19
C GLN A 2 54.15 25.45 -45.12
N GLN A 3 53.91 24.63 -44.09
CA GLN A 3 54.55 24.23 -42.83
C GLN A 3 53.73 23.00 -42.36
N MET A 4 54.31 22.07 -41.61
CA MET A 4 53.59 21.01 -40.88
C MET A 4 52.77 21.62 -39.73
N THR A 5 51.55 21.14 -39.48
CA THR A 5 51.01 20.95 -38.11
C THR A 5 49.73 20.11 -38.13
N LEU A 6 49.76 19.01 -37.38
CA LEU A 6 48.59 18.33 -36.81
C LEU A 6 47.88 19.28 -35.84
N SER A 7 46.55 19.37 -35.91
CA SER A 7 45.73 20.00 -34.87
C SER A 7 44.55 19.11 -34.51
N MET A 8 44.65 18.46 -33.35
CA MET A 8 43.50 17.99 -32.57
C MET A 8 42.76 19.19 -32.00
N ALA A 9 41.43 19.22 -32.11
CA ALA A 9 40.56 19.90 -31.15
C ALA A 9 39.11 19.43 -31.35
N ASN A 10 38.73 18.38 -30.62
CA ASN A 10 37.35 18.04 -30.35
C ASN A 10 36.94 18.81 -29.09
N LEU A 11 36.12 19.87 -29.21
CA LEU A 11 35.49 20.53 -28.06
C LEU A 11 34.07 21.01 -28.39
N GLN A 12 33.17 20.59 -27.50
CA GLN A 12 31.73 20.84 -27.37
C GLN A 12 31.23 22.26 -27.70
N ALA A 13 29.99 22.32 -28.19
CA ALA A 13 28.95 23.11 -27.53
C ALA A 13 27.62 22.35 -27.60
N ALA A 14 27.25 21.70 -26.50
CA ALA A 14 25.92 21.17 -26.29
C ALA A 14 24.96 22.36 -26.22
N SER A 15 24.11 22.51 -27.24
CA SER A 15 22.93 23.36 -27.17
C SER A 15 22.04 22.83 -26.06
N SER A 16 22.11 23.51 -24.93
CA SER A 16 21.30 23.29 -23.74
C SER A 16 19.85 23.59 -24.13
N SER A 17 19.10 22.58 -24.55
CA SER A 17 17.66 22.66 -24.39
C SER A 17 17.45 22.71 -22.88
N ALA A 18 17.08 23.89 -22.39
CA ALA A 18 16.56 24.07 -21.06
C ALA A 18 15.31 23.18 -20.96
N SER A 19 15.54 21.92 -20.61
CA SER A 19 14.50 21.04 -20.08
C SER A 19 14.13 21.67 -18.76
N SER A 20 13.11 22.51 -18.78
CA SER A 20 12.37 22.89 -17.60
C SER A 20 11.75 21.61 -17.04
N ARG A 21 12.57 20.82 -16.33
CA ARG A 21 12.10 19.79 -15.42
C ARG A 21 11.13 20.52 -14.49
N PRO A 22 9.86 20.10 -14.40
CA PRO A 22 8.97 20.64 -13.39
C PRO A 22 9.68 20.51 -12.05
N GLN A 23 9.87 21.64 -11.35
CA GLN A 23 10.44 21.64 -10.01
C GLN A 23 9.67 20.64 -9.17
N ASP A 24 10.38 19.62 -8.66
CA ASP A 24 9.84 18.57 -7.80
C ASP A 24 8.99 19.22 -6.72
N PHE A 25 7.73 18.78 -6.57
CA PHE A 25 6.88 19.25 -5.49
C PHE A 25 7.43 18.71 -4.16
N LYS A 26 8.40 19.42 -3.59
CA LYS A 26 8.91 19.20 -2.23
C LYS A 26 8.01 19.98 -1.29
N THR A 27 7.00 19.30 -0.76
CA THR A 27 6.19 19.81 0.35
C THR A 27 7.09 20.32 1.49
N PRO A 28 6.71 21.42 2.17
CA PRO A 28 7.39 21.83 3.40
C PRO A 28 7.32 20.67 4.41
N SER A 29 8.47 20.34 5.02
CA SER A 29 8.71 19.29 6.01
C SER A 29 7.47 18.46 6.35
N MET A 30 7.24 17.37 5.59
CA MET A 30 6.17 16.42 5.93
C MET A 30 6.33 15.98 7.38
N LYS A 31 5.21 15.85 8.09
CA LYS A 31 5.23 15.31 9.46
C LYS A 31 5.94 13.94 9.44
N ALA A 32 6.61 13.56 10.53
CA ALA A 32 7.12 12.20 10.63
C ALA A 32 5.95 11.20 10.71
N PRO A 33 6.02 10.01 10.06
CA PRO A 33 5.03 8.98 10.27
C PRO A 33 4.88 8.61 11.75
N GLU A 34 3.66 8.34 12.19
CA GLU A 34 3.41 7.72 13.50
C GLU A 34 3.81 6.24 13.43
N CYS A 35 4.45 5.75 14.50
CA CYS A 35 4.75 4.33 14.61
C CYS A 35 3.47 3.49 14.80
N PHE A 36 3.46 2.28 14.27
CA PHE A 36 2.35 1.34 14.40
C PHE A 36 2.76 0.12 15.22
N ASP A 37 2.06 -0.11 16.32
CA ASP A 37 2.35 -1.17 17.29
C ASP A 37 1.59 -2.47 17.00
N GLY A 38 0.55 -2.43 16.15
CA GLY A 38 -0.32 -3.57 15.85
C GLY A 38 -1.40 -3.87 16.90
N THR A 39 -1.73 -2.92 17.78
CA THR A 39 -2.75 -3.13 18.84
C THR A 39 -4.14 -2.64 18.45
N GLN A 40 -4.23 -1.57 17.66
CA GLN A 40 -5.48 -0.92 17.28
C GLN A 40 -5.81 -1.16 15.80
N PRO A 41 -6.75 -2.05 15.46
CA PRO A 41 -6.98 -2.44 14.07
C PRO A 41 -7.37 -1.30 13.13
N TYR A 42 -8.16 -0.36 13.62
CA TYR A 42 -8.58 0.81 12.84
C TYR A 42 -7.42 1.76 12.46
N LYS A 43 -6.26 1.67 13.12
CA LYS A 43 -5.08 2.50 12.79
C LYS A 43 -4.29 2.00 11.58
N VAL A 44 -4.44 0.73 11.19
CA VAL A 44 -3.65 0.15 10.09
C VAL A 44 -3.89 0.88 8.77
N ARG A 45 -5.14 1.32 8.53
CA ARG A 45 -5.52 2.11 7.35
C ARG A 45 -4.81 3.45 7.32
N SER A 46 -4.84 4.20 8.42
CA SER A 46 -4.17 5.49 8.52
C SER A 46 -2.66 5.36 8.35
N PHE A 47 -2.07 4.29 8.91
CA PHE A 47 -0.66 3.97 8.73
C PHE A 47 -0.31 3.78 7.24
N ILE A 48 -1.04 2.92 6.51
CA ILE A 48 -0.81 2.66 5.09
C ILE A 48 -1.01 3.93 4.24
N GLN A 49 -2.11 4.67 4.45
CA GLN A 49 -2.41 5.90 3.70
C GLN A 49 -1.29 6.94 3.85
N TYR A 50 -0.70 7.02 5.04
CA TYR A 50 0.41 7.94 5.29
C TYR A 50 1.61 7.66 4.38
N PHE A 51 1.99 6.39 4.25
CA PHE A 51 3.10 5.99 3.38
C PHE A 51 2.76 6.17 1.89
N GLN A 52 1.52 5.91 1.48
CA GLN A 52 1.09 6.19 0.09
C GLN A 52 1.29 7.67 -0.29
N ILE A 53 1.01 8.60 0.64
CA ILE A 53 1.28 10.03 0.46
C ILE A 53 2.78 10.31 0.34
N ILE A 54 3.61 9.74 1.24
CA ILE A 54 5.07 9.90 1.19
C ILE A 54 5.62 9.42 -0.16
N PHE A 55 5.22 8.24 -0.62
CA PHE A 55 5.75 7.65 -1.85
C PHE A 55 5.32 8.43 -3.09
N HIS A 56 4.09 8.96 -3.10
CA HIS A 56 3.64 9.83 -4.19
C HIS A 56 4.38 11.17 -4.20
N ASN A 57 4.72 11.69 -3.02
CA ASN A 57 5.44 12.96 -2.91
C ASN A 57 6.92 12.83 -3.29
N ASP A 58 7.54 11.66 -3.09
CA ASP A 58 8.95 11.41 -3.36
C ASP A 58 9.18 10.17 -4.24
N LEU A 59 8.71 10.27 -5.49
CA LEU A 59 8.88 9.21 -6.49
C LEU A 59 10.35 8.90 -6.80
N ALA A 60 11.24 9.88 -6.64
CA ALA A 60 12.67 9.73 -6.94
C ALA A 60 13.37 8.79 -5.93
N ASN A 61 13.02 8.87 -4.64
CA ASN A 61 13.59 7.99 -3.62
C ASN A 61 12.85 6.64 -3.51
N PHE A 62 11.57 6.57 -3.91
CA PHE A 62 10.75 5.37 -3.84
C PHE A 62 10.29 4.79 -5.21
N PRO A 63 11.17 4.59 -6.20
CA PRO A 63 10.79 4.05 -7.51
C PRO A 63 10.52 2.53 -7.49
N GLN A 64 10.90 1.84 -6.42
CA GLN A 64 10.83 0.38 -6.31
C GLN A 64 9.88 -0.01 -5.17
N GLU A 65 8.99 -0.97 -5.45
CA GLU A 65 8.02 -1.52 -4.49
C GLU A 65 8.70 -2.05 -3.22
N ARG A 66 9.84 -2.74 -3.39
CA ARG A 66 10.65 -3.22 -2.27
C ARG A 66 11.13 -2.10 -1.34
N LYS A 67 11.57 -0.97 -1.89
CA LYS A 67 12.04 0.17 -1.07
C LYS A 67 10.90 0.73 -0.22
N LYS A 68 9.69 0.79 -0.77
CA LYS A 68 8.48 1.23 -0.07
C LYS A 68 8.17 0.32 1.13
N ALA A 69 8.14 -0.99 0.89
CA ALA A 69 7.87 -1.98 1.93
C ALA A 69 8.93 -1.93 3.04
N VAL A 70 10.21 -2.02 2.67
CA VAL A 70 11.33 -2.00 3.64
C VAL A 70 11.34 -0.70 4.45
N TYR A 71 11.18 0.46 3.81
CA TYR A 71 11.15 1.74 4.53
C TYR A 71 10.03 1.78 5.57
N SER A 72 8.84 1.32 5.21
CA SER A 72 7.68 1.32 6.11
C SER A 72 7.87 0.41 7.33
N THR A 73 8.68 -0.65 7.22
CA THR A 73 8.99 -1.53 8.37
C THR A 73 9.69 -0.80 9.51
N SER A 74 10.43 0.28 9.23
CA SER A 74 11.14 1.07 10.26
C SER A 74 10.20 1.82 11.22
N PHE A 75 8.90 1.89 10.87
CA PHE A 75 7.86 2.50 11.69
C PHE A 75 6.96 1.45 12.37
N LEU A 76 7.25 0.16 12.20
CA LEU A 76 6.59 -0.89 12.96
C LEU A 76 7.29 -1.05 14.32
N ILE A 77 6.50 -1.09 15.38
CA ILE A 77 6.99 -1.28 16.76
C ILE A 77 6.26 -2.45 17.41
N ASP A 78 6.76 -2.90 18.57
CA ASP A 78 6.15 -3.91 19.43
C ASP A 78 5.64 -5.17 18.69
N ARG A 79 4.32 -5.39 18.65
CA ARG A 79 3.71 -6.58 18.06
C ARG A 79 3.88 -6.60 16.54
N ALA A 80 3.78 -5.44 15.89
CA ALA A 80 4.00 -5.33 14.46
C ALA A 80 5.46 -5.56 14.07
N ALA A 81 6.41 -5.08 14.89
CA ALA A 81 7.84 -5.35 14.68
C ALA A 81 8.17 -6.85 14.80
N LYS A 82 7.62 -7.54 15.80
CA LYS A 82 7.80 -9.00 15.96
C LYS A 82 7.30 -9.80 14.77
N TRP A 83 6.21 -9.37 14.15
CA TRP A 83 5.68 -10.03 12.95
C TRP A 83 6.60 -9.87 11.74
N ILE A 84 7.22 -8.70 11.55
CA ILE A 84 8.05 -8.44 10.37
C ILE A 84 9.50 -8.95 10.51
N GLU A 85 9.98 -9.17 11.74
CA GLU A 85 11.35 -9.58 12.05
C GLU A 85 11.87 -10.74 11.19
N PRO A 86 11.14 -11.86 10.97
CA PRO A 86 11.65 -12.97 10.16
C PRO A 86 11.93 -12.57 8.71
N TYR A 87 11.23 -11.55 8.20
CA TYR A 87 11.44 -11.01 6.85
C TYR A 87 12.64 -10.06 6.78
N LEU A 88 12.98 -9.38 7.89
CA LEU A 88 14.16 -8.53 7.96
C LEU A 88 15.46 -9.35 8.05
N SER A 89 15.40 -10.56 8.60
CA SER A 89 16.55 -11.47 8.68
C SER A 89 17.06 -11.96 7.31
N ASN A 90 16.25 -11.87 6.25
CA ASN A 90 16.65 -12.26 4.90
C ASN A 90 16.26 -11.20 3.86
N LEU A 91 16.77 -9.99 4.03
CA LEU A 91 16.57 -8.90 3.06
C LEU A 91 17.11 -9.25 1.67
N THR A 92 18.03 -10.18 1.50
CA THR A 92 18.55 -10.58 0.18
C THR A 92 17.61 -11.47 -0.62
N ASN A 93 16.49 -11.92 -0.03
CA ASN A 93 15.52 -12.78 -0.70
C ASN A 93 14.91 -12.10 -1.93
N GLN A 94 15.00 -12.77 -3.09
CA GLN A 94 14.49 -12.29 -4.38
C GLN A 94 13.16 -12.93 -4.80
N ASP A 95 12.57 -13.79 -3.98
CA ASP A 95 11.27 -14.41 -4.25
C ASP A 95 10.21 -13.31 -4.48
N PRO A 96 9.51 -13.29 -5.64
CA PRO A 96 8.43 -12.35 -5.89
C PRO A 96 7.31 -12.37 -4.85
N ASN A 97 7.10 -13.53 -4.20
CA ASN A 97 6.09 -13.70 -3.15
C ASN A 97 6.60 -13.29 -1.75
N TYR A 98 7.85 -12.83 -1.65
CA TYR A 98 8.39 -12.33 -0.40
C TYR A 98 7.72 -11.01 -0.03
N VAL A 99 7.18 -10.93 1.18
CA VAL A 99 6.37 -9.78 1.66
C VAL A 99 7.06 -8.44 1.44
N LEU A 100 8.38 -8.38 1.66
CA LEU A 100 9.16 -7.13 1.50
C LEU A 100 9.49 -6.77 0.06
N ASN A 101 9.26 -7.64 -0.93
CA ASN A 101 9.57 -7.37 -2.32
C ASN A 101 8.44 -6.63 -3.06
N SER A 102 7.24 -6.56 -2.48
CA SER A 102 6.07 -5.93 -3.07
C SER A 102 5.32 -5.11 -2.02
N TRP A 103 5.05 -3.84 -2.33
CA TRP A 103 4.24 -2.98 -1.46
C TRP A 103 2.83 -3.54 -1.30
N THR A 104 2.22 -4.01 -2.39
CA THR A 104 0.89 -4.60 -2.38
C THR A 104 0.81 -5.84 -1.48
N LEU A 105 1.83 -6.70 -1.50
CA LEU A 105 1.88 -7.88 -0.61
C LEU A 105 2.06 -7.46 0.84
N PHE A 106 2.94 -6.50 1.12
CA PHE A 106 3.13 -5.94 2.45
C PHE A 106 1.83 -5.35 3.01
N GLU A 107 1.15 -4.50 2.24
CA GLU A 107 -0.13 -3.89 2.61
C GLU A 107 -1.19 -4.95 2.90
N SER A 108 -1.38 -5.90 1.98
CA SER A 108 -2.35 -7.01 2.14
C SER A 108 -2.10 -7.83 3.40
N GLN A 109 -0.85 -8.20 3.67
CA GLN A 109 -0.50 -8.98 4.85
C GLN A 109 -0.66 -8.15 6.13
N LEU A 110 -0.33 -6.85 6.10
CA LEU A 110 -0.53 -5.97 7.26
C LEU A 110 -2.02 -5.85 7.63
N PHE A 111 -2.90 -5.66 6.65
CA PHE A 111 -4.35 -5.70 6.88
C PHE A 111 -4.84 -7.07 7.35
N THR A 112 -4.26 -8.15 6.84
CA THR A 112 -4.62 -9.51 7.25
C THR A 112 -4.31 -9.77 8.74
N PHE A 113 -3.14 -9.35 9.21
CA PHE A 113 -2.70 -9.63 10.58
C PHE A 113 -3.18 -8.61 11.61
N PHE A 114 -3.40 -7.36 11.19
CA PHE A 114 -3.70 -6.26 12.09
C PHE A 114 -4.98 -5.49 11.77
N GLY A 115 -5.64 -5.75 10.64
CA GLY A 115 -6.95 -5.18 10.32
C GLY A 115 -8.07 -5.79 11.17
N ASP A 116 -9.27 -5.20 11.09
CA ASP A 116 -10.43 -5.75 11.79
C ASP A 116 -11.00 -6.91 10.96
N PRO A 117 -11.04 -8.16 11.49
CA PRO A 117 -11.60 -9.30 10.76
C PRO A 117 -13.07 -9.12 10.39
N ASN A 118 -13.78 -8.24 11.11
CA ASN A 118 -15.17 -7.92 10.86
C ASN A 118 -15.36 -6.64 10.04
N GLU A 119 -14.30 -6.02 9.51
CA GLU A 119 -14.39 -4.76 8.75
C GLU A 119 -15.38 -4.88 7.58
N VAL A 120 -15.31 -5.98 6.82
CA VAL A 120 -16.23 -6.26 5.71
C VAL A 120 -17.68 -6.36 6.21
N ARG A 121 -17.93 -7.19 7.23
CA ARG A 121 -19.28 -7.39 7.77
C ARG A 121 -19.85 -6.13 8.40
N LYS A 122 -19.01 -5.34 9.08
CA LYS A 122 -19.40 -4.04 9.64
C LYS A 122 -19.75 -3.06 8.53
N ALA A 123 -18.92 -2.99 7.48
CA ALA A 123 -19.16 -2.13 6.34
C ALA A 123 -20.44 -2.51 5.59
N GLU A 124 -20.72 -3.81 5.41
CA GLU A 124 -21.99 -4.31 4.84
C GLU A 124 -23.19 -3.86 5.68
N VAL A 125 -23.18 -4.13 6.98
CA VAL A 125 -24.27 -3.76 7.89
C VAL A 125 -24.46 -2.24 7.91
N GLU A 126 -23.37 -1.48 7.93
CA GLU A 126 -23.43 -0.02 7.92
C GLU A 126 -23.97 0.51 6.58
N LEU A 127 -23.59 -0.12 5.47
CA LEU A 127 -24.09 0.21 4.13
C LEU A 127 -25.60 -0.06 4.00
N ASP A 128 -26.07 -1.21 4.49
CA ASP A 128 -27.50 -1.57 4.50
C ASP A 128 -28.32 -0.64 5.41
N SER A 129 -27.72 -0.22 6.52
CA SER A 129 -28.34 0.74 7.46
C SER A 129 -28.20 2.20 7.03
N LEU A 130 -27.46 2.47 5.94
CA LEU A 130 -27.23 3.82 5.46
C LEU A 130 -28.57 4.35 4.93
N ILE A 131 -29.32 5.10 5.72
CA ILE A 131 -30.59 5.76 5.31
C ILE A 131 -30.41 7.28 5.44
N MET A 132 -30.89 8.04 4.45
CA MET A 132 -30.80 9.50 4.49
C MET A 132 -31.88 9.99 5.46
N LYS A 133 -31.45 10.52 6.60
CA LYS A 133 -32.37 11.16 7.55
C LYS A 133 -33.02 12.38 6.89
N GLU A 134 -34.23 12.69 7.32
CA GLU A 134 -34.95 13.88 6.88
C GLU A 134 -34.11 15.14 7.19
N GLY A 135 -33.83 15.97 6.18
CA GLY A 135 -32.91 17.11 6.28
C GLY A 135 -31.41 16.79 6.12
N GLY A 136 -31.04 15.54 5.84
CA GLY A 136 -29.64 15.14 5.62
C GLY A 136 -29.06 15.63 4.29
N HIS A 137 -27.77 15.95 4.26
CA HIS A 137 -27.06 16.35 3.04
C HIS A 137 -26.59 15.14 2.23
N VAL A 138 -26.88 15.16 0.92
CA VAL A 138 -26.48 14.11 -0.04
C VAL A 138 -24.94 13.92 -0.08
N SER A 139 -24.18 15.00 0.08
CA SER A 139 -22.70 14.96 0.08
C SER A 139 -22.13 14.09 1.20
N LEU A 140 -22.70 14.17 2.41
CA LEU A 140 -22.28 13.36 3.56
C LEU A 140 -22.54 11.87 3.29
N ARG A 141 -23.66 11.55 2.66
CA ARG A 141 -24.01 10.17 2.29
C ARG A 141 -23.07 9.61 1.23
N ILE A 142 -22.73 10.40 0.20
CA ILE A 142 -21.78 9.99 -0.85
C ILE A 142 -20.39 9.73 -0.25
N ALA A 143 -19.95 10.55 0.70
CA ALA A 143 -18.67 10.34 1.38
C ALA A 143 -18.66 9.03 2.19
N ASN A 144 -19.68 8.80 3.01
CA ASN A 144 -19.80 7.58 3.81
C ASN A 144 -19.89 6.32 2.94
N PHE A 145 -20.72 6.36 1.90
CA PHE A 145 -20.84 5.26 0.93
C PHE A 145 -19.48 4.92 0.31
N ARG A 146 -18.71 5.93 -0.13
CA ARG A 146 -17.39 5.71 -0.73
C ARG A 146 -16.38 5.09 0.25
N SER A 147 -16.40 5.52 1.51
CA SER A 147 -15.51 4.95 2.54
C SER A 147 -15.82 3.49 2.80
N LEU A 148 -17.09 3.16 3.03
CA LEU A 148 -17.55 1.79 3.30
C LEU A 148 -17.29 0.87 2.10
N PHE A 149 -17.50 1.36 0.88
CA PHE A 149 -17.20 0.58 -0.31
C PHE A 149 -15.70 0.23 -0.43
N GLN A 150 -14.81 1.17 -0.10
CA GLN A 150 -13.37 0.91 -0.08
C GLN A 150 -12.96 -0.09 1.02
N GLU A 151 -13.62 -0.06 2.17
CA GLU A 151 -13.44 -1.05 3.25
C GLU A 151 -13.77 -2.47 2.79
N LEU A 152 -14.87 -2.64 2.05
CA LEU A 152 -15.21 -3.92 1.43
C LEU A 152 -14.14 -4.38 0.45
N GLU A 153 -13.72 -3.52 -0.48
CA GLU A 153 -12.76 -3.89 -1.53
C GLU A 153 -11.40 -4.32 -0.97
N ILE A 154 -10.88 -3.60 0.03
CA ILE A 154 -9.60 -3.91 0.68
C ILE A 154 -9.70 -5.21 1.48
N GLY A 155 -10.79 -5.40 2.25
CA GLY A 155 -11.02 -6.63 2.99
C GLY A 155 -11.08 -7.86 2.09
N VAL A 156 -11.80 -7.78 0.96
CA VAL A 156 -11.88 -8.87 -0.02
C VAL A 156 -10.51 -9.21 -0.64
N LYS A 157 -9.70 -8.20 -1.00
CA LYS A 157 -8.34 -8.40 -1.54
C LYS A 157 -7.42 -9.08 -0.52
N GLY A 158 -7.49 -8.67 0.75
CA GLY A 158 -6.74 -9.30 1.82
C GLY A 158 -7.04 -10.80 1.91
N ILE A 159 -8.31 -11.18 1.91
CA ILE A 159 -8.69 -12.60 2.03
C ILE A 159 -8.37 -13.40 0.76
N SER A 160 -8.52 -12.81 -0.43
CA SER A 160 -8.09 -13.45 -1.68
C SER A 160 -6.59 -13.79 -1.69
N SER A 161 -5.74 -12.91 -1.15
CA SER A 161 -4.31 -13.16 -0.98
C SER A 161 -3.99 -14.33 -0.04
N ILE A 162 -4.87 -14.61 0.93
CA ILE A 162 -4.73 -15.75 1.87
C ILE A 162 -5.03 -17.07 1.14
N ILE A 163 -6.13 -17.12 0.38
CA ILE A 163 -6.54 -18.31 -0.38
C ILE A 163 -5.49 -18.69 -1.42
N SER A 164 -4.90 -17.70 -2.10
CA SER A 164 -3.86 -17.95 -3.10
C SER A 164 -2.51 -18.40 -2.50
N GLY A 165 -2.34 -18.35 -1.17
CA GLY A 165 -1.04 -18.49 -0.51
C GLY A 165 -0.73 -19.81 0.22
N ARG A 166 -1.69 -20.72 0.50
CA ARG A 166 -1.49 -22.14 0.92
C ARG A 166 -2.77 -22.85 1.40
N ASP A 167 -2.72 -24.18 1.44
CA ASP A 167 -3.73 -25.16 1.88
C ASP A 167 -4.32 -24.89 3.28
N PHE A 168 -5.64 -24.68 3.36
CA PHE A 168 -6.35 -24.44 4.62
C PHE A 168 -7.14 -25.65 5.12
N HIS A 169 -7.13 -25.83 6.44
CA HIS A 169 -7.91 -26.84 7.18
C HIS A 169 -9.43 -26.58 7.01
N PRO A 170 -10.26 -27.62 6.78
CA PRO A 170 -11.65 -27.50 6.29
C PRO A 170 -12.66 -26.80 7.22
N GLY A 171 -12.26 -26.36 8.41
CA GLY A 171 -13.15 -25.71 9.40
C GLY A 171 -13.13 -24.17 9.41
N PHE A 172 -12.26 -23.52 8.63
CA PHE A 172 -12.05 -22.07 8.72
C PHE A 172 -13.15 -21.24 8.00
N TRP A 173 -13.94 -21.87 7.14
CA TRP A 173 -14.92 -21.22 6.25
C TRP A 173 -16.27 -20.89 6.91
N ILE A 174 -16.57 -21.46 8.07
CA ILE A 174 -17.92 -21.48 8.67
C ILE A 174 -18.38 -20.09 9.13
N ASN A 175 -17.46 -19.14 9.30
CA ASN A 175 -17.77 -17.79 9.80
C ASN A 175 -17.57 -16.67 8.75
N TRP A 176 -17.41 -17.02 7.47
CA TRP A 176 -17.20 -16.01 6.43
C TRP A 176 -18.53 -15.33 6.03
N PRO A 177 -18.61 -13.98 5.90
CA PRO A 177 -19.68 -13.28 5.17
C PRO A 177 -20.17 -13.99 3.87
N PRO A 178 -21.49 -14.01 3.60
CA PRO A 178 -22.09 -14.75 2.48
C PRO A 178 -21.55 -14.39 1.10
N ILE A 179 -21.25 -13.11 0.83
CA ILE A 179 -20.77 -12.64 -0.48
C ILE A 179 -19.42 -13.26 -0.88
N LEU A 180 -18.66 -13.72 0.12
CA LEU A 180 -17.36 -14.33 -0.10
C LEU A 180 -17.43 -15.86 -0.15
N GLN A 181 -18.51 -16.45 0.39
CA GLN A 181 -18.84 -17.86 0.13
C GLN A 181 -19.19 -18.05 -1.35
N GLU A 182 -19.97 -17.14 -1.95
CA GLU A 182 -20.31 -17.19 -3.38
C GLU A 182 -19.09 -17.11 -4.30
N LEU A 183 -18.06 -16.34 -3.94
CA LEU A 183 -16.82 -16.21 -4.71
C LEU A 183 -15.92 -17.45 -4.63
N THR A 184 -16.03 -18.26 -3.57
CA THR A 184 -15.28 -19.54 -3.45
C THR A 184 -15.88 -20.67 -4.29
N HIS A 185 -17.18 -20.61 -4.60
CA HIS A 185 -17.86 -21.61 -5.43
C HIS A 185 -17.68 -21.41 -6.94
N PHE A 186 -17.12 -20.28 -7.38
CA PHE A 186 -16.90 -19.97 -8.80
C PHE A 186 -15.62 -20.57 -9.40
N LYS A 187 -14.87 -21.38 -8.64
CA LYS A 187 -13.78 -22.23 -9.15
C LYS A 187 -14.16 -23.71 -9.01
N THR A 188 -15.02 -24.18 -9.91
CA THR A 188 -15.10 -25.61 -10.25
C THR A 188 -14.94 -25.75 -11.75
#